data_AF-A0A0Q3TM11-F1
#
_entry.id   AF-A0A0Q3TM11-F1
#
_cell.length_a   1.000
_cell.length_b   1.000
_cell.length_c   1.000
_cell.angle_alpha   90.00
_cell.angle_beta   90.00
_cell.angle_gamma   90.00
#
_symmetry.space_group_name_H-M   'P 1'
#
loop_
_entity.id
_entity.type
_entity.pdbx_description
1 polymer ?
#
loop_
_entity_poly.entity_id
_entity_poly.type
_entity_poly.pdbx_seq_one_letter_code
_entity_poly.pdbx_strand_id
1 'polypeptide(L)'
;MSLPILPTISTSCIVISAVFVAIGWSFIKKRKTQQHIKMMITAAIFALVFFIIYATRTIFIGNTSFGGPENIKIYYTIFLIFHITLATVGAVLGVISLWSGYKKKYQFHRKLGPFTSNVWFFTAITGVVVYMLLYVFYHGGETTSMIKAILGT
;
A
#
# COMPACT_ATOMS: atom_id res chain seq x y z
N MET A 1 16.23 1.17 19.95
CA MET A 1 14.76 1.10 19.82
C MET A 1 14.43 0.10 18.73
N SER A 2 13.54 -0.86 18.99
CA SER A 2 13.11 -1.86 18.00
C SER A 2 11.90 -1.34 17.23
N LEU A 3 12.00 -1.27 15.90
CA LEU A 3 10.86 -0.97 15.06
C LEU A 3 9.82 -2.10 15.15
N PRO A 4 8.51 -1.81 15.13
CA PRO A 4 7.51 -2.85 15.18
C PRO A 4 7.61 -3.73 13.93
N ILE A 5 7.78 -5.03 14.15
CA ILE A 5 8.14 -6.00 13.10
C ILE A 5 7.03 -6.06 12.03
N LEU A 6 5.77 -6.14 12.44
CA LEU A 6 4.62 -6.29 11.54
C LEU A 6 4.47 -5.10 10.54
N PRO A 7 4.39 -3.83 10.99
CA PRO A 7 4.37 -2.67 10.08
C PRO A 7 5.61 -2.57 9.18
N THR A 8 6.78 -2.98 9.68
CA THR A 8 8.02 -2.90 8.91
C THR A 8 8.03 -3.91 7.78
N ILE A 9 7.59 -5.15 8.05
CA ILE A 9 7.44 -6.19 7.04
C ILE A 9 6.37 -5.78 6.02
N SER A 10 5.20 -5.32 6.46
CA SER A 10 4.14 -4.92 5.54
C SER A 10 4.59 -3.77 4.62
N THR A 11 5.21 -2.73 5.18
CA THR A 11 5.74 -1.59 4.41
C THR A 11 6.83 -2.04 3.43
N SER A 12 7.69 -2.99 3.84
CA SER A 12 8.69 -3.57 2.94
C SER A 12 8.04 -4.31 1.76
N CYS A 13 6.96 -5.06 2.01
CA CYS A 13 6.21 -5.76 0.95
C CYS A 13 5.64 -4.79 -0.09
N ILE A 14 5.04 -3.66 0.31
CA ILE A 14 4.48 -2.71 -0.66
C ILE A 14 5.58 -1.99 -1.46
N VAL A 15 6.73 -1.71 -0.84
CA VAL A 15 7.90 -1.16 -1.54
C VAL A 15 8.43 -2.16 -2.58
N ILE A 16 8.58 -3.43 -2.19
CA ILE A 16 9.00 -4.49 -3.12
C ILE A 16 7.99 -4.63 -4.27
N SER A 17 6.69 -4.60 -3.96
CA SER A 17 5.62 -4.60 -4.97
C SER A 17 5.80 -3.44 -5.97
N ALA A 18 6.02 -2.21 -5.49
CA ALA A 18 6.24 -1.05 -6.34
C ALA A 18 7.49 -1.21 -7.23
N VAL A 19 8.59 -1.76 -6.71
CA VAL A 19 9.79 -2.06 -7.51
C VAL A 19 9.47 -3.05 -8.63
N PHE A 20 8.73 -4.12 -8.35
CA PHE A 20 8.30 -5.07 -9.40
C PHE A 20 7.39 -4.40 -10.44
N VAL A 21 6.51 -3.47 -10.04
CA VAL A 21 5.72 -2.68 -10.99
C VAL A 21 6.63 -1.85 -11.91
N ALA A 22 7.64 -1.18 -11.36
CA ALA A 22 8.60 -0.38 -12.15
C ALA A 22 9.42 -1.24 -13.13
N ILE A 23 9.88 -2.42 -12.69
CA ILE A 23 10.57 -3.38 -13.55
C ILE A 23 9.63 -3.89 -14.66
N GLY A 24 8.38 -4.22 -14.30
CA GLY A 24 7.36 -4.65 -15.25
C GLY A 24 7.03 -3.58 -16.29
N TRP A 25 7.07 -2.31 -15.90
CA TRP A 25 6.91 -1.17 -16.81
C TRP A 25 8.06 -1.11 -17.85
N SER A 26 9.28 -1.35 -17.39
CA SER A 26 10.47 -1.42 -18.25
C SER A 26 10.37 -2.55 -19.28
N PHE A 27 9.80 -3.70 -18.90
CA PHE A 27 9.57 -4.81 -19.84
C PHE A 27 8.49 -4.52 -20.87
N ILE A 28 7.36 -3.93 -20.49
CA ILE A 28 6.30 -3.63 -21.47
C ILE A 28 6.73 -2.54 -22.46
N LYS A 29 7.54 -1.56 -22.02
CA LYS A 29 8.16 -0.58 -22.92
C LYS A 29 9.05 -1.24 -23.98
N LYS A 30 9.71 -2.35 -23.64
CA LYS A 30 10.51 -3.18 -24.56
C LYS A 30 9.69 -4.25 -25.30
N ARG A 31 8.35 -4.20 -25.23
CA ARG A 31 7.42 -5.20 -25.79
C ARG A 31 7.65 -6.64 -25.28
N LYS A 32 8.29 -6.79 -24.12
CA LYS A 32 8.55 -8.08 -23.45
C LYS A 32 7.35 -8.48 -22.58
N THR A 33 6.25 -8.88 -23.22
CA THR A 33 4.95 -9.10 -22.56
C THR A 33 4.99 -10.23 -21.51
N GLN A 34 5.67 -11.34 -21.79
CA GLN A 34 5.74 -12.46 -20.84
C GLN A 34 6.46 -12.07 -19.55
N GLN A 35 7.56 -11.33 -19.67
CA GLN A 35 8.30 -10.80 -18.53
C GLN A 35 7.47 -9.76 -17.76
N HIS A 36 6.76 -8.88 -18.47
CA HIS A 36 5.83 -7.94 -17.84
C HIS A 36 4.78 -8.66 -16.98
N ILE A 37 4.11 -9.68 -17.53
CA ILE A 37 3.10 -10.48 -16.80
C ILE A 37 3.70 -11.10 -15.53
N LYS A 38 4.88 -11.74 -15.64
CA LYS A 38 5.57 -12.31 -14.47
C LYS A 38 5.81 -11.26 -13.38
N MET A 39 6.30 -10.08 -13.75
CA MET A 39 6.54 -8.99 -12.79
C MET A 39 5.24 -8.45 -12.18
N MET A 40 4.16 -8.32 -12.95
CA MET A 40 2.86 -7.87 -12.42
C MET A 40 2.27 -8.88 -11.43
N ILE A 41 2.40 -10.19 -11.70
CA ILE A 41 1.95 -11.24 -10.78
C ILE A 41 2.78 -11.20 -9.50
N THR A 42 4.11 -11.11 -9.60
CA THR A 42 4.96 -10.99 -8.42
C THR A 42 4.63 -9.75 -7.59
N ALA A 43 4.43 -8.60 -8.24
CA ALA A 43 3.99 -7.37 -7.57
C ALA A 43 2.64 -7.56 -6.85
N ALA A 44 1.69 -8.24 -7.49
CA ALA A 44 0.38 -8.52 -6.91
C ALA A 44 0.46 -9.46 -5.69
N ILE A 45 1.35 -10.45 -5.71
CA ILE A 45 1.59 -11.33 -4.56
C ILE A 45 2.11 -10.51 -3.37
N PHE A 46 3.12 -9.65 -3.57
CA PHE A 46 3.62 -8.78 -2.49
C PHE A 46 2.56 -7.80 -1.97
N ALA A 47 1.73 -7.24 -2.87
CA ALA A 47 0.62 -6.37 -2.49
C ALA A 47 -0.43 -7.11 -1.66
N LEU A 48 -0.74 -8.36 -2.02
CA LEU A 48 -1.66 -9.21 -1.27
C LEU A 48 -1.11 -9.54 0.12
N VAL A 49 0.18 -9.90 0.22
CA VAL A 49 0.85 -10.14 1.50
C VAL A 49 0.82 -8.90 2.38
N PHE A 50 1.11 -7.71 1.82
CA PHE A 50 0.94 -6.44 2.52
C PHE A 50 -0.48 -6.29 3.08
N PHE A 51 -1.50 -6.50 2.25
CA PHE A 51 -2.90 -6.32 2.64
C PHE A 51 -3.31 -7.29 3.75
N ILE A 52 -2.90 -8.56 3.66
CA ILE A 52 -3.16 -9.56 4.70
C ILE A 52 -2.56 -9.10 6.03
N ILE A 53 -1.26 -8.76 6.05
CA ILE A 53 -0.58 -8.32 7.28
C ILE A 53 -1.24 -7.06 7.85
N TYR A 54 -1.54 -6.08 7.01
CA TYR A 54 -2.19 -4.83 7.41
C TYR A 54 -3.59 -5.08 8.00
N ALA A 55 -4.43 -5.85 7.32
CA ALA A 55 -5.79 -6.16 7.75
C ALA A 55 -5.78 -6.96 9.06
N THR A 56 -4.97 -8.01 9.14
CA THR A 56 -4.81 -8.81 10.37
C THR A 56 -4.37 -7.92 11.53
N ARG A 57 -3.32 -7.10 11.36
CA ARG A 57 -2.87 -6.18 12.42
C ARG A 57 -3.99 -5.23 12.85
N THR A 58 -4.70 -4.64 11.88
CA THR A 58 -5.77 -3.69 12.16
C THR A 58 -6.92 -4.32 12.95
N ILE A 59 -7.29 -5.55 12.62
CA ILE A 59 -8.36 -6.30 13.30
C ILE A 59 -7.95 -6.71 14.71
N PHE A 60 -6.76 -7.29 14.90
CA PHE A 60 -6.36 -7.89 16.17
C PHE A 60 -5.67 -6.91 17.12
N ILE A 61 -4.78 -6.06 16.59
CA ILE A 61 -3.90 -5.17 17.37
C ILE A 61 -4.41 -3.72 17.38
N GLY A 62 -5.15 -3.32 16.34
CA GLY A 62 -5.70 -1.97 16.19
C GLY A 62 -4.77 -0.98 15.49
N ASN A 63 -5.24 0.26 15.37
CA ASN A 63 -4.52 1.34 14.68
C ASN A 63 -3.55 2.06 15.62
N THR A 64 -2.43 2.52 15.06
CA THR A 64 -1.47 3.35 15.80
C THR A 64 -1.93 4.80 15.78
N SER A 65 -2.05 5.40 16.95
CA SER A 65 -2.33 6.82 17.11
C SER A 65 -1.08 7.65 16.78
N PHE A 66 -1.28 8.80 16.12
CA PHE A 66 -0.19 9.75 15.89
C PHE A 66 0.30 10.32 17.21
N GLY A 67 1.58 10.12 17.52
CA GLY A 67 2.21 10.58 18.77
C GLY A 67 3.04 11.85 18.63
N GLY A 68 2.85 12.61 17.55
CA GLY A 68 3.48 13.93 17.39
C GLY A 68 2.70 15.06 18.06
N PRO A 69 3.25 16.29 18.04
CA PRO A 69 2.61 17.49 18.61
C PRO A 69 1.18 17.74 18.08
N GLU A 70 0.29 18.29 18.91
CA GLU A 70 -1.11 18.53 18.55
C GLU A 70 -1.29 19.48 17.35
N ASN A 71 -0.41 20.49 17.22
CA ASN A 71 -0.42 21.41 16.09
C ASN A 71 -0.07 20.72 14.75
N ILE A 72 0.62 19.58 14.78
CA ILE A 72 0.99 18.80 13.58
C ILE A 72 -0.07 17.73 13.28
N LYS A 73 -0.81 17.27 14.30
CA LYS A 73 -1.83 16.21 14.20
C LYS A 73 -2.85 16.45 13.09
N ILE A 74 -3.32 17.69 12.93
CA ILE A 74 -4.30 18.02 11.88
C ILE A 74 -3.73 17.79 10.47
N TYR A 75 -2.49 18.19 10.22
CA TYR A 75 -1.83 17.99 8.93
C TYR A 75 -1.58 16.51 8.66
N TYR A 76 -1.17 15.76 9.69
CA TYR A 76 -1.04 14.32 9.62
C TYR A 76 -2.38 13.65 9.29
N THR A 77 -3.48 14.03 9.94
CA THR A 77 -4.80 13.44 9.69
C THR A 77 -5.28 13.71 8.27
N ILE A 78 -5.11 14.94 7.76
CA ILE A 78 -5.44 15.27 6.36
C ILE A 78 -4.60 14.43 5.40
N PHE A 79 -3.29 14.33 5.64
CA PHE A 79 -2.39 13.50 4.84
C PHE A 79 -2.76 12.01 4.90
N LEU A 80 -3.17 11.51 6.06
CA LEU A 80 -3.58 10.12 6.24
C LEU A 80 -4.86 9.82 5.46
N ILE A 81 -5.86 10.71 5.52
CA ILE A 81 -7.10 10.58 4.73
C ILE A 81 -6.75 10.55 3.24
N PHE A 82 -5.89 11.47 2.78
CA PHE A 82 -5.42 11.49 1.40
C PHE A 82 -4.75 10.15 1.01
N HIS A 83 -3.84 9.64 1.83
CA HIS A 83 -3.18 8.36 1.58
C HIS A 83 -4.18 7.21 1.52
N ILE A 84 -5.15 7.13 2.45
CA ILE A 84 -6.16 6.08 2.49
C ILE A 84 -7.02 6.13 1.22
N THR A 85 -7.51 7.30 0.83
CA THR A 85 -8.29 7.44 -0.41
C THR A 85 -7.48 6.99 -1.61
N LEU A 86 -6.23 7.40 -1.70
CA LEU A 86 -5.33 7.01 -2.78
C LEU A 86 -5.05 5.50 -2.78
N ALA A 87 -4.89 4.89 -1.61
CA ALA A 87 -4.71 3.45 -1.44
C ALA A 87 -5.94 2.65 -1.88
N THR A 88 -7.14 3.10 -1.50
CA THR A 88 -8.41 2.47 -1.93
C THR A 88 -8.57 2.55 -3.45
N VAL A 89 -8.34 3.72 -4.05
CA VAL A 89 -8.39 3.89 -5.51
C VAL A 89 -7.33 3.02 -6.19
N GLY A 90 -6.10 3.02 -5.68
CA GLY A 90 -5.01 2.18 -6.19
C GLY A 90 -5.33 0.68 -6.15
N ALA A 91 -5.93 0.19 -5.06
CA ALA A 91 -6.35 -1.19 -4.92
C ALA A 91 -7.41 -1.59 -5.96
N VAL A 92 -8.45 -0.76 -6.13
CA VAL A 92 -9.51 -0.99 -7.15
C VAL A 92 -8.92 -1.01 -8.55
N LEU A 93 -8.08 -0.03 -8.89
CA LEU A 93 -7.40 0.03 -10.19
C LEU A 93 -6.49 -1.18 -10.42
N GLY A 94 -5.77 -1.61 -9.38
CA GLY A 94 -4.93 -2.81 -9.41
C GLY A 94 -5.72 -4.07 -9.77
N VAL A 95 -6.87 -4.29 -9.13
CA VAL A 95 -7.77 -5.42 -9.44
C VAL A 95 -8.28 -5.34 -10.88
N ILE A 96 -8.73 -4.16 -11.34
CA ILE A 96 -9.22 -3.98 -12.72
C ILE A 96 -8.09 -4.22 -13.73
N SER A 97 -6.86 -3.79 -13.43
CA SER A 97 -5.69 -4.03 -14.28
C SER A 97 -5.34 -5.51 -14.37
N LEU A 98 -5.37 -6.25 -13.26
CA LEU A 98 -5.16 -7.71 -13.25
C LEU A 98 -6.28 -8.44 -14.02
N TRP A 99 -7.54 -8.08 -13.78
CA TRP A 99 -8.69 -8.66 -14.47
C TRP A 99 -8.62 -8.43 -15.99
N SER A 100 -8.32 -7.19 -16.41
CA SER A 100 -8.23 -6.86 -17.83
C SER A 100 -7.08 -7.58 -18.54
N GLY A 101 -5.95 -7.78 -17.83
CA GLY A 101 -4.84 -8.61 -18.30
C GLY A 101 -5.25 -10.08 -18.44
N TYR A 102 -5.91 -10.64 -17.42
CA TYR A 102 -6.37 -12.03 -17.40
C TYR A 102 -7.43 -12.32 -18.49
N LYS A 103 -8.39 -11.42 -18.68
CA LYS A 103 -9.42 -11.50 -19.74
C LYS A 103 -8.89 -11.14 -21.14
N LYS A 104 -7.58 -10.92 -21.29
CA LYS A 104 -6.92 -10.55 -22.56
C LYS A 104 -7.53 -9.30 -23.22
N LYS A 105 -8.13 -8.39 -22.43
CA LYS A 105 -8.71 -7.12 -22.90
C LYS A 105 -7.59 -6.08 -23.08
N TYR A 106 -6.64 -6.36 -23.96
CA TYR A 106 -5.38 -5.60 -24.05
C TYR A 106 -5.56 -4.15 -24.46
N GLN A 107 -6.54 -3.82 -25.31
CA GLN A 107 -6.81 -2.42 -25.67
C GLN A 107 -7.21 -1.58 -24.45
N PHE A 108 -8.07 -2.13 -23.60
CA PHE A 108 -8.47 -1.49 -22.34
C PHE A 108 -7.32 -1.47 -21.34
N HIS A 109 -6.63 -2.60 -21.16
CA HIS A 109 -5.47 -2.70 -20.26
C HIS A 109 -4.36 -1.69 -20.61
N ARG A 110 -4.10 -1.45 -21.90
CA ARG A 110 -3.07 -0.50 -22.34
C ARG A 110 -3.42 0.96 -22.03
N LYS A 111 -4.71 1.32 -22.04
CA LYS A 111 -5.18 2.66 -21.66
C LYS A 111 -5.14 2.85 -20.14
N LEU A 112 -5.56 1.82 -19.40
CA LEU A 112 -5.65 1.87 -17.94
C LEU A 112 -4.29 1.73 -17.24
N GLY A 113 -3.41 0.87 -17.78
CA GLY A 113 -2.13 0.49 -17.18
C GLY A 113 -1.26 1.66 -16.70
N PRO A 114 -0.97 2.69 -17.53
CA PRO A 114 -0.18 3.84 -17.09
C PRO A 114 -0.81 4.59 -15.91
N PHE A 115 -2.13 4.77 -15.95
CA PHE A 115 -2.86 5.46 -14.87
C PHE A 115 -2.82 4.64 -13.57
N THR A 116 -3.10 3.34 -13.64
CA THR A 116 -2.98 2.44 -12.48
C THR A 116 -1.57 2.46 -11.90
N SER A 117 -0.53 2.36 -12.73
CA SER A 117 0.86 2.37 -12.25
C SER A 117 1.22 3.69 -11.57
N ASN A 118 0.80 4.84 -12.11
CA ASN A 118 1.06 6.14 -11.50
C ASN A 118 0.42 6.23 -10.11
N VAL A 119 -0.88 5.91 -10.00
CA VAL A 119 -1.58 5.90 -8.71
C VAL A 119 -0.87 4.96 -7.73
N TRP A 120 -0.50 3.76 -8.18
CA TRP A 120 0.20 2.78 -7.34
C TRP A 120 1.53 3.30 -6.76
N PHE A 121 2.32 4.00 -7.56
CA PHE A 121 3.58 4.59 -7.09
C PHE A 121 3.35 5.69 -6.05
N PHE A 122 2.38 6.60 -6.29
CA PHE A 122 2.05 7.62 -5.30
C PHE A 122 1.51 7.00 -4.00
N THR A 123 0.68 5.96 -4.10
CA THR A 123 0.21 5.21 -2.93
C THR A 123 1.37 4.60 -2.15
N ALA A 124 2.31 3.92 -2.82
CA ALA A 124 3.45 3.29 -2.15
C ALA A 124 4.34 4.33 -1.46
N ILE A 125 4.68 5.43 -2.14
CA ILE A 125 5.51 6.52 -1.59
C ILE A 125 4.82 7.13 -0.36
N THR A 126 3.55 7.50 -0.48
CA THR A 126 2.81 8.10 0.64
C THR A 126 2.64 7.12 1.79
N GLY A 127 2.52 5.82 1.53
CA GLY A 127 2.49 4.78 2.57
C GLY A 127 3.81 4.66 3.34
N VAL A 128 4.95 4.75 2.66
CA VAL A 128 6.26 4.82 3.32
C VAL A 128 6.36 6.08 4.19
N VAL A 129 5.84 7.21 3.72
CA VAL A 129 5.78 8.45 4.52
C VAL A 129 4.91 8.26 5.76
N VAL A 130 3.73 7.63 5.66
CA VAL A 130 2.89 7.30 6.83
C VAL A 130 3.67 6.43 7.83
N TYR A 131 4.37 5.41 7.36
CA TYR A 131 5.21 4.56 8.20
C TYR A 131 6.31 5.36 8.92
N MET A 132 7.04 6.23 8.19
CA MET A 132 8.09 7.06 8.76
C MET A 132 7.53 8.02 9.81
N LEU A 133 6.39 8.65 9.54
CA LEU A 133 5.75 9.56 10.50
C LEU A 133 5.30 8.82 11.76
N LEU A 134 4.79 7.59 11.65
CA LEU A 134 4.26 6.85 12.80
C LEU A 134 5.32 6.12 13.64
N TYR A 135 6.43 5.70 13.03
CA TYR A 135 7.38 4.78 13.68
C TYR A 135 8.83 5.26 13.69
N VAL A 136 9.18 6.29 12.91
CA VAL A 136 10.56 6.80 12.82
C VAL A 136 10.68 8.21 13.38
N PHE A 137 9.82 9.13 12.95
CA PHE A 137 9.91 10.55 13.32
C PHE A 137 9.12 10.89 14.58
N TYR A 138 7.91 10.36 14.70
CA TYR A 138 7.08 10.54 15.88
C TYR A 138 6.91 9.21 16.59
N HIS A 139 7.02 9.22 17.91
CA HIS A 139 6.85 8.03 18.73
C HIS A 139 5.34 7.80 18.84
N GLY A 140 4.79 6.89 18.04
CA GLY A 140 3.36 6.55 18.08
C GLY A 140 2.89 6.25 19.52
N GLY A 141 1.76 6.85 19.91
CA GLY A 141 1.15 6.60 21.22
C GLY A 141 0.60 5.18 21.36
N GLU A 142 0.07 4.83 22.54
CA GLU A 142 -0.43 3.49 22.84
C GLU A 142 -1.40 2.96 21.76
N THR A 143 -1.13 1.76 21.26
CA THR A 143 -1.99 1.04 20.31
C THR A 143 -3.10 0.32 21.07
N THR A 144 -4.35 0.75 20.90
CA THR A 144 -5.53 0.04 21.46
C THR A 144 -6.14 -0.90 20.42
N SER A 145 -6.43 -2.13 20.84
CA SER A 145 -7.04 -3.17 19.99
C SER A 145 -8.45 -2.77 19.54
N MET A 146 -8.75 -2.95 18.25
CA MET A 146 -10.06 -2.59 17.69
C MET A 146 -11.19 -3.43 18.31
N ILE A 147 -10.92 -4.69 18.68
CA ILE A 147 -11.88 -5.58 19.34
C ILE A 147 -12.23 -5.06 20.74
N LYS A 148 -11.22 -4.60 21.52
CA LYS A 148 -11.44 -3.98 22.83
C LYS A 148 -12.23 -2.68 22.73
N ALA A 149 -11.91 -1.85 21.72
CA ALA A 149 -12.61 -0.59 21.49
C ALA A 149 -14.11 -0.77 21.15
N ILE A 150 -14.48 -1.88 20.49
CA ILE A 150 -15.87 -2.18 20.11
C ILE A 150 -16.61 -2.94 21.21
N LEU A 151 -15.96 -3.89 21.88
CA LEU A 151 -16.60 -4.77 22.88
C LEU A 151 -16.55 -4.22 24.31
N GLY A 152 -15.84 -3.11 24.55
CA GLY A 152 -15.77 -2.48 25.87
C GLY A 152 -15.08 -3.33 26.95
N THR A 153 -14.20 -4.25 26.54
CA THR A 153 -13.45 -5.17 27.43
C THR A 153 -11.96 -4.87 27.49
#